data_AF-A0A2X1YKW8-F1
#
_entry.id   AF-A0A2X1YKW8-F1
#
_cell.length_a   1.000
_cell.length_b   1.000
_cell.length_c   1.000
_cell.angle_alpha   90.00
_cell.angle_beta   90.00
_cell.angle_gamma   90.00
#
_symmetry.space_group_name_H-M   'P 1'
#
loop_
_entity.id
_entity.type
_entity.pdbx_description
1 polymer ?
#
loop_
_entity_poly.entity_id
_entity_poly.type
_entity_poly.pdbx_seq_one_letter_code
_entity_poly.pdbx_strand_id
1 'polypeptide(L)'
;MDYKKLTEDLVKWVEDYAKEVGVKGFIFGLSGGIDSAVVAAIAKRVFPDNSLGLIMPCDSIDKDREDALKVAEALGLETKTIDLTKTFEELMDASFTSDNRMARSNIKPRLRMTTLYYYAQDLGYLVLGPSNASEWYLGYSTKYGDSGADLMPIVNILKTDIFEVAKELGLPDFIINKKPSAGLWVGQTDEDEMGFTYDVLDSYIRGEKVPEKEIKEKIDRMHKNSAHKRSMAPSFKF
;
A
#
# COMPACT_ATOMS: atom_id res chain seq x y z
N MET A 1 17.86 -10.50 -11.50
CA MET A 1 17.73 -10.46 -10.03
C MET A 1 17.33 -11.85 -9.58
N ASP A 2 17.80 -12.33 -8.42
CA ASP A 2 17.34 -13.61 -7.85
C ASP A 2 16.15 -13.32 -6.93
N TYR A 3 14.92 -13.48 -7.46
CA TYR A 3 13.70 -13.12 -6.74
C TYR A 3 13.36 -14.07 -5.60
N LYS A 4 13.76 -15.34 -5.72
CA LYS A 4 13.60 -16.30 -4.63
C LYS A 4 14.42 -15.85 -3.42
N LYS A 5 15.71 -15.56 -3.63
CA LYS A 5 16.59 -15.07 -2.58
C LYS A 5 16.10 -13.73 -2.00
N LEU A 6 15.71 -12.77 -2.86
CA LEU A 6 15.14 -11.49 -2.40
C LEU A 6 13.92 -11.70 -1.50
N THR A 7 13.03 -12.61 -1.88
CA THR A 7 11.80 -12.89 -1.11
C THR A 7 12.12 -13.55 0.23
N GLU A 8 13.06 -14.50 0.26
CA GLU A 8 13.54 -15.13 1.50
C GLU A 8 14.20 -14.10 2.44
N ASP A 9 15.09 -13.26 1.91
CA ASP A 9 15.78 -12.20 2.66
C ASP A 9 14.77 -11.15 3.19
N LEU A 10 13.75 -10.79 2.41
CA LEU A 10 12.69 -9.87 2.81
C LEU A 10 11.86 -10.41 3.97
N VAL A 11 11.36 -11.65 3.86
CA VAL A 11 10.55 -12.28 4.92
C VAL A 11 11.39 -12.40 6.20
N LYS A 12 12.65 -12.81 6.07
CA LYS A 12 13.58 -12.88 7.19
C LYS A 12 13.80 -11.54 7.86
N TRP A 13 14.00 -10.47 7.09
CA TRP A 13 14.17 -9.12 7.64
C TRP A 13 12.94 -8.65 8.44
N VAL A 14 11.73 -8.92 7.94
CA VAL A 14 10.49 -8.61 8.67
C VAL A 14 10.38 -9.43 9.96
N GLU A 15 10.73 -10.72 9.92
CA GLU A 15 10.75 -11.60 11.09
C GLU A 15 11.74 -11.12 12.15
N ASP A 16 12.96 -10.78 11.74
CA ASP A 16 14.02 -10.30 12.64
C ASP A 16 13.60 -8.98 13.30
N TYR A 17 13.02 -8.05 12.53
CA TYR A 17 12.49 -6.79 13.07
C TYR A 17 11.37 -7.04 14.10
N ALA A 18 10.43 -7.95 13.81
CA ALA A 18 9.34 -8.29 14.72
C ALA A 18 9.86 -8.84 16.06
N LYS A 19 10.91 -9.68 16.02
CA LYS A 19 11.58 -10.23 17.20
C LYS A 19 12.30 -9.16 18.00
N GLU A 20 12.99 -8.24 17.32
CA GLU A 20 13.71 -7.13 17.96
C GLU A 20 12.78 -6.24 18.79
N VAL A 21 11.62 -5.88 18.24
CA VAL A 21 10.65 -5.00 18.92
C VAL A 21 9.71 -5.72 19.88
N GLY A 22 9.65 -7.07 19.82
CA GLY A 22 8.80 -7.88 20.69
C GLY A 22 7.30 -7.74 20.41
N VAL A 23 6.91 -7.48 19.15
CA VAL A 23 5.50 -7.37 18.75
C VAL A 23 4.78 -8.72 18.80
N LYS A 24 3.47 -8.72 19.01
CA LYS A 24 2.63 -9.94 19.06
C LYS A 24 2.11 -10.41 17.70
N GLY A 25 2.14 -9.56 16.68
CA GLY A 25 1.55 -9.83 15.38
C GLY A 25 1.55 -8.63 14.45
N PHE A 26 0.94 -8.80 13.28
CA PHE A 26 0.83 -7.75 12.26
C PHE A 26 -0.62 -7.50 11.85
N ILE A 27 -0.91 -6.25 11.53
CA ILE A 27 -2.17 -5.84 10.91
C ILE A 27 -1.91 -4.98 9.67
N PHE A 28 -2.77 -5.11 8.66
CA PHE A 28 -2.64 -4.37 7.40
C PHE A 28 -3.99 -4.23 6.72
N GLY A 29 -4.10 -3.24 5.84
CA GLY A 29 -5.26 -3.12 4.95
C GLY A 29 -5.15 -4.10 3.79
N LEU A 30 -6.19 -4.91 3.56
CA LEU A 30 -6.27 -5.84 2.43
C LEU A 30 -7.25 -5.27 1.39
N SER A 31 -6.71 -4.65 0.34
CA SER A 31 -7.50 -3.91 -0.65
C SER A 31 -7.92 -4.73 -1.87
N GLY A 32 -7.40 -5.95 -2.03
CA GLY A 32 -7.55 -6.71 -3.27
C GLY A 32 -6.66 -6.20 -4.41
N GLY A 33 -5.61 -5.43 -4.08
CA GLY A 33 -4.50 -5.06 -4.95
C GLY A 33 -3.22 -5.83 -4.61
N ILE A 34 -2.30 -5.91 -5.57
CA ILE A 34 -1.10 -6.75 -5.49
C ILE A 34 -0.18 -6.42 -4.31
N ASP A 35 0.03 -5.13 -4.00
CA ASP A 35 0.96 -4.73 -2.94
C ASP A 35 0.46 -5.17 -1.56
N SER A 36 -0.85 -4.97 -1.31
CA SER A 36 -1.47 -5.45 -0.08
C SER A 36 -1.47 -6.97 0.04
N ALA A 37 -1.58 -7.70 -1.09
CA ALA A 37 -1.50 -9.15 -1.12
C ALA A 37 -0.08 -9.67 -0.82
N VAL A 38 0.95 -8.98 -1.32
CA VAL A 38 2.35 -9.28 -1.00
C VAL A 38 2.63 -9.04 0.48
N VAL A 39 2.19 -7.90 1.03
CA VAL A 39 2.27 -7.62 2.48
C VAL A 39 1.55 -8.69 3.29
N ALA A 40 0.36 -9.11 2.86
CA ALA A 40 -0.41 -10.15 3.52
C ALA A 40 0.31 -11.50 3.57
N ALA A 41 0.90 -11.91 2.45
CA ALA A 41 1.66 -13.15 2.36
C ALA A 41 2.93 -13.12 3.24
N ILE A 42 3.64 -11.98 3.28
CA ILE A 42 4.80 -11.80 4.17
C ILE A 42 4.35 -11.88 5.64
N ALA A 43 3.30 -11.13 6.01
CA ALA A 43 2.77 -11.12 7.37
C ALA A 43 2.34 -12.52 7.84
N LYS A 44 1.67 -13.28 6.97
CA LYS A 44 1.23 -14.65 7.24
C LYS A 44 2.40 -15.62 7.41
N ARG A 45 3.50 -15.44 6.67
CA ARG A 45 4.72 -16.26 6.84
C ARG A 45 5.40 -15.98 8.17
N VAL A 46 5.47 -14.71 8.59
CA VAL A 46 6.12 -14.31 9.85
C VAL A 46 5.27 -14.64 11.07
N PHE A 47 3.96 -14.36 11.01
CA PHE A 47 2.99 -14.67 12.04
C PHE A 47 1.82 -15.48 11.47
N PRO A 48 1.94 -16.82 11.41
CA PRO A 48 0.88 -17.68 10.89
C PRO A 48 -0.46 -17.49 11.60
N ASP A 49 -0.44 -17.31 12.92
CA ASP A 49 -1.68 -17.24 13.72
C ASP A 49 -2.01 -15.82 14.20
N ASN A 50 -1.08 -14.87 14.05
CA ASN A 50 -1.20 -13.48 14.55
C ASN A 50 -1.03 -12.45 13.42
N SER A 51 -1.64 -12.72 12.26
CA SER A 51 -1.70 -11.79 11.12
C SER A 51 -3.15 -11.51 10.74
N LEU A 52 -3.54 -10.24 10.77
CA LEU A 52 -4.92 -9.80 10.52
C LEU A 52 -5.01 -8.84 9.34
N GLY A 53 -5.78 -9.22 8.31
CA GLY A 53 -6.12 -8.32 7.21
C GLY A 53 -7.45 -7.59 7.46
N LEU A 54 -7.45 -6.26 7.41
CA LEU A 54 -8.69 -5.48 7.42
C LEU A 54 -9.13 -5.12 6.01
N ILE A 55 -10.34 -5.53 5.62
CA ILE A 55 -10.99 -5.13 4.38
C ILE A 55 -11.89 -3.93 4.70
N MET A 56 -11.56 -2.75 4.19
CA MET A 56 -12.17 -1.50 4.63
C MET A 56 -12.81 -0.73 3.46
N PRO A 57 -13.98 -1.17 2.97
CA PRO A 57 -14.71 -0.43 1.95
C PRO A 57 -15.13 0.94 2.49
N CYS A 58 -15.15 1.93 1.61
CA CYS A 58 -15.52 3.30 1.93
C CYS A 58 -16.03 3.92 0.62
N ASP A 59 -17.28 3.63 0.27
CA ASP A 59 -17.84 3.91 -1.06
C ASP A 59 -16.88 3.36 -2.15
N SER A 60 -16.60 2.05 -2.04
CA SER A 60 -15.63 1.31 -2.86
C SER A 60 -16.36 0.26 -3.71
N ILE A 61 -15.69 -0.28 -4.72
CA ILE A 61 -16.28 -1.26 -5.64
C ILE A 61 -16.29 -2.64 -4.97
N ASP A 62 -17.42 -3.35 -5.04
CA ASP A 62 -17.57 -4.69 -4.45
C ASP A 62 -16.51 -5.70 -4.92
N LYS A 63 -16.07 -5.57 -6.18
CA LYS A 63 -15.05 -6.44 -6.77
C LYS A 63 -13.72 -6.43 -6.00
N ASP A 64 -13.29 -5.28 -5.49
CA ASP A 64 -12.02 -5.19 -4.75
C ASP A 64 -12.10 -5.96 -3.43
N ARG A 65 -13.27 -5.93 -2.78
CA ARG A 65 -13.56 -6.75 -1.59
C ARG A 65 -13.58 -8.24 -1.94
N GLU A 66 -14.19 -8.63 -3.05
CA GLU A 66 -14.19 -10.03 -3.49
C GLU A 66 -12.76 -10.54 -3.76
N ASP A 67 -11.95 -9.74 -4.44
CA ASP A 67 -10.55 -10.07 -4.72
C ASP A 67 -9.73 -10.16 -3.42
N ALA A 68 -9.94 -9.26 -2.46
CA ALA A 68 -9.34 -9.33 -1.13
C ALA A 68 -9.69 -10.64 -0.40
N LEU A 69 -10.96 -11.05 -0.44
CA LEU A 69 -11.42 -12.30 0.19
C LEU A 69 -10.80 -13.53 -0.49
N LYS A 70 -10.67 -13.55 -1.82
CA LYS A 70 -9.98 -14.63 -2.55
C LYS A 70 -8.50 -14.72 -2.19
N VAL A 71 -7.81 -13.58 -2.03
CA VAL A 71 -6.42 -13.54 -1.54
C VAL A 71 -6.34 -14.12 -0.12
N ALA A 72 -7.26 -13.71 0.76
CA ALA A 72 -7.28 -14.20 2.14
C ALA A 72 -7.50 -15.71 2.22
N GLU A 73 -8.44 -16.23 1.42
CA GLU A 73 -8.71 -17.66 1.30
C GLU A 73 -7.46 -18.43 0.83
N ALA A 74 -6.82 -17.97 -0.24
CA ALA A 74 -5.61 -18.61 -0.78
C ALA A 74 -4.45 -18.65 0.23
N LEU A 75 -4.35 -17.65 1.10
CA LEU A 75 -3.31 -17.56 2.13
C LEU A 75 -3.71 -18.21 3.47
N GLY A 76 -4.96 -18.64 3.64
CA GLY A 76 -5.50 -19.05 4.94
C GLY A 76 -5.43 -17.93 6.00
N LEU A 77 -5.61 -16.67 5.58
CA LEU A 77 -5.44 -15.46 6.38
C LEU A 77 -6.73 -15.09 7.11
N GLU A 78 -6.63 -14.70 8.39
CA GLU A 78 -7.77 -14.11 9.10
C GLU A 78 -8.06 -12.70 8.58
N THR A 79 -9.34 -12.42 8.31
CA THR A 79 -9.76 -11.08 7.90
C THR A 79 -11.00 -10.60 8.64
N LYS A 80 -11.13 -9.27 8.73
CA LYS A 80 -12.35 -8.59 9.19
C LYS A 80 -12.73 -7.50 8.19
N THR A 81 -14.03 -7.36 7.94
CA THR A 81 -14.56 -6.29 7.10
C THR A 81 -15.11 -5.16 7.97
N ILE A 82 -14.64 -3.93 7.75
CA ILE A 82 -15.09 -2.72 8.46
C ILE A 82 -15.53 -1.70 7.42
N ASP A 83 -16.84 -1.51 7.25
CA ASP A 83 -17.37 -0.51 6.33
C ASP A 83 -17.24 0.90 6.93
N LEU A 84 -16.49 1.75 6.25
CA LEU A 84 -16.20 3.13 6.65
C LEU A 84 -17.04 4.16 5.89
N THR A 85 -17.98 3.73 5.06
CA THR A 85 -18.80 4.62 4.20
C THR A 85 -19.56 5.64 5.04
N LYS A 86 -20.29 5.19 6.06
CA LYS A 86 -21.03 6.10 6.95
C LYS A 86 -20.11 7.08 7.69
N THR A 87 -18.98 6.61 8.21
CA THR A 87 -18.00 7.47 8.89
C THR A 87 -17.45 8.55 7.97
N PHE A 88 -17.24 8.21 6.69
CA PHE A 88 -16.83 9.15 5.68
C PHE A 88 -17.92 10.18 5.37
N GLU A 89 -19.16 9.75 5.17
CA GLU A 89 -20.31 10.63 4.91
C GLU A 89 -20.51 11.64 6.04
N GLU A 90 -20.55 11.18 7.30
CA GLU A 90 -20.71 12.05 8.47
C GLU A 90 -19.58 13.09 8.59
N LEU A 91 -18.33 12.71 8.27
CA LEU A 91 -17.21 13.66 8.26
C LEU A 91 -17.34 14.69 7.11
N MET A 92 -17.87 14.28 5.96
CA MET A 92 -18.12 15.19 4.84
C MET A 92 -19.25 16.17 5.14
N ASP A 93 -20.32 15.71 5.78
CA ASP A 93 -21.46 16.55 6.17
C ASP A 93 -21.11 17.53 7.29
N ALA A 94 -20.24 17.13 8.23
CA ALA A 94 -19.72 17.99 9.28
C ALA A 94 -18.67 19.02 8.80
N SER A 95 -18.24 18.93 7.54
CA SER A 95 -17.20 19.78 6.95
C SER A 95 -17.77 20.69 5.85
N PHE A 96 -16.92 21.53 5.25
CA PHE A 96 -17.30 22.28 4.06
C PHE A 96 -17.22 21.40 2.81
N THR A 97 -18.09 21.66 1.83
CA THR A 97 -18.03 21.00 0.53
C THR A 97 -16.90 21.60 -0.30
N SER A 98 -15.98 20.77 -0.78
CA SER A 98 -14.88 21.16 -1.67
C SER A 98 -15.06 20.53 -3.05
N ASP A 99 -14.87 21.33 -4.10
CA ASP A 99 -14.79 20.82 -5.48
C ASP A 99 -13.47 20.06 -5.76
N ASN A 100 -12.53 20.08 -4.81
CA ASN A 100 -11.30 19.31 -4.91
C ASN A 100 -11.57 17.83 -4.62
N ARG A 101 -11.84 17.07 -5.70
CA ARG A 101 -12.05 15.62 -5.65
C ARG A 101 -10.95 14.89 -4.89
N MET A 102 -9.68 15.25 -5.08
CA MET A 102 -8.58 14.58 -4.39
C MET A 102 -8.55 14.86 -2.88
N ALA A 103 -8.91 16.06 -2.46
CA ALA A 103 -9.02 16.36 -1.03
C ALA A 103 -10.06 15.46 -0.35
N ARG A 104 -11.23 15.26 -1.00
CA ARG A 104 -12.28 14.33 -0.56
C ARG A 104 -11.79 12.88 -0.58
N SER A 105 -11.20 12.42 -1.68
CA SER A 105 -10.71 11.03 -1.82
C SER A 105 -9.66 10.65 -0.77
N ASN A 106 -8.77 11.58 -0.40
CA ASN A 106 -7.71 11.35 0.59
C ASN A 106 -8.22 11.15 2.03
N ILE A 107 -9.50 11.39 2.31
CA ILE A 107 -10.08 11.05 3.62
C ILE A 107 -10.22 9.54 3.77
N LYS A 108 -10.58 8.82 2.70
CA LYS A 108 -10.78 7.35 2.73
C LYS A 108 -9.55 6.60 3.28
N PRO A 109 -8.32 6.76 2.75
CA PRO A 109 -7.14 6.10 3.30
C PRO A 109 -6.74 6.57 4.70
N ARG A 110 -7.10 7.80 5.11
CA ARG A 110 -6.87 8.27 6.48
C ARG A 110 -7.79 7.59 7.48
N LEU A 111 -9.07 7.41 7.14
CA LEU A 111 -10.00 6.62 7.96
C LEU A 111 -9.51 5.18 8.09
N ARG A 112 -9.05 4.57 6.99
CA ARG A 112 -8.45 3.22 6.99
C ARG A 112 -7.24 3.14 7.92
N MET A 113 -6.33 4.11 7.83
CA MET A 113 -5.18 4.21 8.73
C MET A 113 -5.60 4.30 10.19
N THR A 114 -6.57 5.18 10.52
CA THR A 114 -7.10 5.31 11.87
C THR A 114 -7.68 4.00 12.38
N THR A 115 -8.45 3.28 11.55
CA THR A 115 -8.97 1.95 11.91
C THR A 115 -7.85 0.94 12.15
N LEU A 116 -6.84 0.87 11.29
CA LEU A 116 -5.70 -0.05 11.47
C LEU A 116 -4.99 0.19 12.79
N TYR A 117 -4.70 1.46 13.12
CA TYR A 117 -4.02 1.79 14.37
C TYR A 117 -4.86 1.51 15.62
N TYR A 118 -6.19 1.68 15.55
CA TYR A 118 -7.09 1.29 16.64
C TYR A 118 -6.96 -0.21 16.96
N TYR A 119 -7.04 -1.07 15.94
CA TYR A 119 -6.90 -2.52 16.14
C TYR A 119 -5.47 -2.91 16.52
N ALA A 120 -4.45 -2.30 15.91
CA ALA A 120 -3.05 -2.55 16.23
C ALA A 120 -2.77 -2.31 17.72
N GLN A 121 -3.25 -1.19 18.25
CA GLN A 121 -3.02 -0.82 19.65
C GLN A 121 -3.73 -1.77 20.62
N ASP A 122 -4.96 -2.20 20.32
CA ASP A 122 -5.72 -3.15 21.13
C ASP A 122 -5.07 -4.54 21.17
N LEU A 123 -4.61 -5.03 20.00
CA LEU A 123 -4.03 -6.36 19.85
C LEU A 123 -2.53 -6.42 20.19
N GLY A 124 -1.87 -5.27 20.31
CA GLY A 124 -0.41 -5.17 20.43
C GLY A 124 0.33 -5.61 19.16
N TYR A 125 -0.24 -5.26 18.00
CA TYR A 125 0.31 -5.54 16.67
C TYR A 125 0.97 -4.28 16.08
N LEU A 126 1.79 -4.45 15.04
CA LEU A 126 2.29 -3.34 14.23
C LEU A 126 1.54 -3.25 12.90
N VAL A 127 1.35 -2.02 12.42
CA VAL A 127 0.71 -1.74 11.13
C VAL A 127 1.74 -1.86 10.00
N LEU A 128 1.50 -2.75 9.03
CA LEU A 128 2.32 -2.87 7.82
C LEU A 128 1.78 -1.98 6.69
N GLY A 129 2.69 -1.20 6.09
CA GLY A 129 2.39 -0.30 4.97
C GLY A 129 2.65 -0.96 3.60
N PRO A 130 1.73 -0.81 2.62
CA PRO A 130 1.84 -1.47 1.32
C PRO A 130 2.58 -0.67 0.25
N SER A 131 3.10 0.52 0.55
CA SER A 131 3.76 1.34 -0.48
C SER A 131 5.03 0.68 -1.01
N ASN A 132 5.12 0.51 -2.33
CA ASN A 132 6.33 0.04 -3.01
C ASN A 132 7.27 1.21 -3.38
N ALA A 133 8.47 0.91 -3.90
CA ALA A 133 9.47 1.92 -4.23
C ALA A 133 9.02 2.90 -5.32
N SER A 134 8.25 2.43 -6.29
CA SER A 134 7.75 3.25 -7.41
C SER A 134 6.75 4.29 -6.90
N GLU A 135 5.79 3.86 -6.07
CA GLU A 135 4.83 4.73 -5.39
C GLU A 135 5.53 5.69 -4.43
N TRP A 136 6.48 5.20 -3.65
CA TRP A 136 7.24 6.00 -2.71
C TRP A 136 8.04 7.10 -3.43
N TYR A 137 8.71 6.75 -4.53
CA TYR A 137 9.49 7.67 -5.35
C TYR A 137 8.61 8.82 -5.88
N LEU A 138 7.44 8.52 -6.42
CA LEU A 138 6.51 9.55 -6.90
C LEU A 138 5.76 10.26 -5.77
N GLY A 139 5.74 9.69 -4.57
CA GLY A 139 4.85 10.07 -3.48
C GLY A 139 3.39 9.85 -3.85
N TYR A 140 3.12 8.79 -4.59
CA TYR A 140 1.79 8.33 -5.00
C TYR A 140 1.12 7.57 -3.85
N SER A 141 0.86 8.31 -2.79
CA SER A 141 0.26 7.84 -1.53
C SER A 141 -0.43 8.98 -0.82
N THR A 142 -1.36 8.67 0.09
CA THR A 142 -1.91 9.68 0.98
C THR A 142 -1.02 9.83 2.20
N LYS A 143 -0.48 11.04 2.40
CA LYS A 143 0.29 11.36 3.61
C LYS A 143 -0.59 11.17 4.85
N TYR A 144 -0.12 10.35 5.79
CA TYR A 144 -0.85 9.91 6.98
C TYR A 144 -2.15 9.14 6.65
N GLY A 145 -2.21 8.52 5.48
CA GLY A 145 -3.21 7.53 5.10
C GLY A 145 -2.53 6.17 4.97
N ASP A 146 -2.52 5.61 3.76
CA ASP A 146 -1.82 4.36 3.43
C ASP A 146 -0.30 4.40 3.73
N SER A 147 0.32 5.57 3.72
CA SER A 147 1.73 5.75 4.11
C SER A 147 1.95 5.84 5.63
N GLY A 148 0.88 5.86 6.43
CA GLY A 148 0.96 5.85 7.89
C GLY A 148 1.05 4.41 8.37
N ALA A 149 2.26 3.93 8.60
CA ALA A 149 2.55 2.58 9.02
C ALA A 149 3.78 2.53 9.92
N ASP A 150 3.93 1.44 10.68
CA ASP A 150 5.06 1.22 11.57
C ASP A 150 6.23 0.54 10.83
N LEU A 151 5.92 -0.33 9.87
CA LEU A 151 6.90 -1.04 9.05
C LEU A 151 6.43 -1.07 7.58
N MET A 152 7.31 -0.73 6.64
CA MET A 152 6.99 -0.74 5.21
C MET A 152 7.88 -1.76 4.48
N PRO A 153 7.51 -3.05 4.43
CA PRO A 153 8.41 -4.11 3.98
C PRO A 153 8.82 -3.99 2.52
N ILE A 154 7.95 -3.43 1.68
CA ILE A 154 8.16 -3.41 0.23
C ILE A 154 8.55 -2.03 -0.33
N VAL A 155 8.81 -1.04 0.53
CA VAL A 155 9.10 0.35 0.13
C VAL A 155 10.38 0.53 -0.70
N ASN A 156 11.25 -0.48 -0.71
CA ASN A 156 12.48 -0.50 -1.51
C ASN A 156 12.41 -1.47 -2.71
N ILE A 157 11.24 -2.04 -3.01
CA ILE A 157 11.02 -2.95 -4.13
C ILE A 157 10.20 -2.22 -5.20
N LEU A 158 10.69 -2.18 -6.43
CA LEU A 158 10.00 -1.53 -7.55
C LEU A 158 8.77 -2.31 -7.98
N LYS A 159 7.76 -1.65 -8.56
CA LYS A 159 6.49 -2.27 -8.95
C LYS A 159 6.68 -3.47 -9.86
N THR A 160 7.58 -3.41 -10.84
CA THR A 160 7.86 -4.55 -11.72
C THR A 160 8.39 -5.76 -10.92
N ASP A 161 9.16 -5.51 -9.86
CA ASP A 161 9.74 -6.56 -9.02
C ASP A 161 8.72 -7.10 -8.01
N ILE A 162 7.71 -6.30 -7.62
CA ILE A 162 6.58 -6.75 -6.78
C ILE A 162 5.84 -7.91 -7.45
N PHE A 163 5.64 -7.88 -8.76
CA PHE A 163 4.97 -8.98 -9.47
C PHE A 163 5.77 -10.29 -9.42
N GLU A 164 7.11 -10.22 -9.46
CA GLU A 164 7.96 -11.40 -9.35
C GLU A 164 8.03 -11.91 -7.90
N VAL A 165 8.13 -11.01 -6.92
CA VAL A 165 8.01 -11.36 -5.50
C VAL A 165 6.66 -12.00 -5.19
N ALA A 166 5.57 -11.53 -5.80
CA ALA A 166 4.24 -12.13 -5.63
C ALA A 166 4.19 -13.58 -6.10
N LYS A 167 4.85 -13.92 -7.22
CA LYS A 167 4.96 -15.30 -7.71
C LYS A 167 5.74 -16.18 -6.73
N GLU A 168 6.88 -15.71 -6.24
CA GLU A 168 7.70 -16.42 -5.24
C GLU A 168 6.98 -16.57 -3.88
N LEU A 169 6.07 -15.64 -3.57
CA LEU A 169 5.21 -15.74 -2.40
C LEU A 169 4.07 -16.76 -2.58
N GLY A 170 3.82 -17.23 -3.80
CA GLY A 170 2.74 -18.18 -4.13
C GLY A 170 1.38 -17.52 -4.26
N LEU A 171 1.32 -16.21 -4.58
CA LEU A 171 0.05 -15.51 -4.76
C LEU A 171 -0.69 -15.99 -6.01
N PRO A 172 -2.03 -15.99 -6.00
CA PRO A 172 -2.83 -16.42 -7.17
C PRO A 172 -2.60 -15.57 -8.42
N ASP A 173 -2.66 -16.20 -9.60
CA ASP A 173 -2.47 -15.51 -10.88
C ASP A 173 -3.45 -14.35 -11.11
N PHE A 174 -4.69 -14.43 -10.60
CA PHE A 174 -5.67 -13.38 -10.82
C PHE A 174 -5.25 -12.04 -10.17
N ILE A 175 -4.56 -12.08 -9.02
CA ILE A 175 -4.12 -10.86 -8.33
C ILE A 175 -2.83 -10.32 -8.97
N ILE A 176 -1.96 -11.21 -9.45
CA ILE A 176 -0.72 -10.84 -10.16
C ILE A 176 -1.03 -10.14 -11.48
N ASN A 177 -2.05 -10.60 -12.21
CA ASN A 177 -2.43 -10.05 -13.52
C ASN A 177 -3.44 -8.89 -13.46
N LYS A 178 -3.88 -8.49 -12.26
CA LYS A 178 -4.82 -7.36 -12.09
C LYS A 178 -4.10 -6.04 -12.34
N LYS A 179 -4.71 -5.14 -13.12
CA LYS A 179 -4.17 -3.78 -13.36
C LYS A 179 -4.11 -2.99 -12.03
N PRO A 180 -2.96 -2.37 -11.66
CA PRO A 180 -2.85 -1.56 -10.46
C PRO A 180 -3.85 -0.40 -10.40
N SER A 181 -4.40 -0.17 -9.20
CA SER A 181 -5.40 0.84 -8.91
C SER A 181 -5.38 1.19 -7.42
N ALA A 182 -5.52 2.47 -7.10
CA ALA A 182 -5.72 2.98 -5.74
C ALA A 182 -7.16 2.76 -5.21
N GLY A 183 -8.11 2.37 -6.07
CA GLY A 183 -9.49 2.05 -5.68
C GLY A 183 -10.26 3.23 -5.08
N LEU A 184 -9.88 4.47 -5.42
CA LEU A 184 -10.49 5.68 -4.86
C LEU A 184 -11.81 6.06 -5.55
N TRP A 185 -11.98 5.67 -6.82
CA TRP A 185 -13.22 5.82 -7.60
C TRP A 185 -13.31 4.79 -8.73
N VAL A 186 -14.52 4.60 -9.28
CA VAL A 186 -14.79 3.64 -10.37
C VAL A 186 -13.95 3.96 -11.61
N GLY A 187 -13.26 2.94 -12.12
CA GLY A 187 -12.45 3.01 -13.34
C GLY A 187 -11.07 3.68 -13.18
N GLN A 188 -10.66 4.03 -11.96
CA GLN A 188 -9.33 4.58 -11.70
C GLN A 188 -8.24 3.51 -11.91
N THR A 189 -7.16 3.87 -12.58
CA THR A 189 -5.93 3.09 -12.62
C THR A 189 -4.73 4.00 -12.44
N ASP A 190 -3.66 3.47 -11.87
CA ASP A 190 -2.51 4.28 -11.48
C ASP A 190 -1.80 4.85 -12.72
N GLU A 191 -1.63 4.04 -13.76
CA GLU A 191 -0.98 4.45 -15.01
C GLU A 191 -1.77 5.51 -15.78
N ASP A 192 -3.10 5.47 -15.73
CA ASP A 192 -3.94 6.50 -16.38
C ASP A 192 -3.83 7.84 -15.62
N GLU A 193 -3.70 7.81 -14.29
CA GLU A 193 -3.51 9.01 -13.47
C GLU A 193 -2.08 9.57 -13.60
N MET A 194 -1.08 8.69 -13.58
CA MET A 194 0.32 9.05 -13.77
C MET A 194 0.63 9.49 -15.21
N GLY A 195 -0.11 8.98 -16.20
CA GLY A 195 0.11 9.23 -17.63
C GLY A 195 1.37 8.55 -18.20
N PHE A 196 1.87 7.51 -17.54
CA PHE A 196 2.97 6.65 -17.97
C PHE A 196 2.90 5.31 -17.21
N THR A 197 3.54 4.28 -17.74
CA THR A 197 3.50 2.92 -17.16
C THR A 197 4.51 2.74 -16.04
N TYR A 198 4.29 1.72 -15.21
CA TYR A 198 5.28 1.32 -14.20
C TYR A 198 6.59 0.85 -14.84
N ASP A 199 6.56 0.18 -16.00
CA ASP A 199 7.79 -0.19 -16.71
C ASP A 199 8.66 1.02 -17.07
N VAL A 200 8.02 2.11 -17.53
CA VAL A 200 8.73 3.36 -17.86
C VAL A 200 9.32 4.00 -16.61
N LEU A 201 8.55 4.06 -15.52
CA LEU A 201 8.99 4.61 -14.25
C LEU A 201 10.14 3.81 -13.63
N ASP A 202 10.01 2.49 -13.60
CA ASP A 202 10.96 1.62 -12.91
C ASP A 202 12.28 1.54 -13.69
N SER A 203 12.25 1.47 -15.03
CA SER A 203 13.47 1.60 -15.84
C SER A 203 14.13 2.98 -15.71
N TYR A 204 13.36 4.05 -15.47
CA TYR A 204 13.92 5.35 -15.15
C TYR A 204 14.60 5.37 -13.78
N ILE A 205 13.94 4.82 -12.75
CA ILE A 205 14.51 4.75 -11.38
C ILE A 205 15.79 3.89 -11.36
N ARG A 206 15.85 2.80 -12.14
CA ARG A 206 17.06 1.97 -12.28
C ARG A 206 18.18 2.63 -13.11
N GLY A 207 17.90 3.72 -13.81
CA GLY A 207 18.85 4.36 -14.72
C GLY A 207 19.10 3.59 -16.02
N GLU A 208 18.24 2.62 -16.35
CA GLU A 208 18.36 1.80 -17.56
C GLU A 208 17.92 2.56 -18.81
N LYS A 209 16.87 3.38 -18.69
CA LYS A 209 16.29 4.13 -19.79
C LYS A 209 15.84 5.51 -19.33
N VAL A 210 16.21 6.52 -20.10
CA VAL A 210 15.65 7.87 -19.94
C VAL A 210 14.39 7.96 -20.80
N PRO A 211 13.22 8.27 -20.23
CA PRO A 211 12.00 8.42 -21.01
C PRO A 211 12.04 9.71 -21.84
N GLU A 212 11.03 9.91 -22.68
CA GLU A 212 10.85 11.16 -23.41
C GLU A 212 10.85 12.36 -22.47
N LYS A 213 11.35 13.50 -22.96
CA LYS A 213 11.62 14.69 -22.15
C LYS A 213 10.41 15.10 -21.28
N GLU A 214 9.21 15.10 -21.85
CA GLU A 214 7.98 15.47 -21.13
C GLU A 214 7.67 14.52 -19.97
N ILE A 215 7.79 13.21 -20.19
CA ILE A 215 7.57 12.19 -19.14
C ILE A 215 8.64 12.33 -18.06
N LYS A 216 9.91 12.52 -18.44
CA LYS A 216 11.00 12.72 -17.48
C LYS A 216 10.74 13.95 -16.59
N GLU A 217 10.40 15.08 -17.19
CA GLU A 217 10.08 16.31 -16.47
C GLU A 217 8.86 16.14 -15.54
N LYS A 218 7.86 15.35 -15.96
CA LYS A 218 6.72 15.00 -15.12
C LYS A 218 7.13 14.16 -13.91
N ILE A 219 7.91 13.09 -14.11
CA ILE A 219 8.43 12.24 -13.03
C ILE A 219 9.26 13.06 -12.04
N ASP A 220 10.22 13.85 -12.54
CA ASP A 220 11.08 14.70 -11.70
C ASP A 220 10.27 15.70 -10.86
N ARG A 221 9.25 16.32 -11.48
CA ARG A 221 8.34 17.24 -10.79
C ARG A 221 7.52 16.54 -9.71
N MET A 222 6.97 15.36 -10.01
CA MET A 222 6.21 14.56 -9.03
C MET A 222 7.09 14.16 -7.84
N HIS A 223 8.29 13.65 -8.13
CA HIS A 223 9.27 13.29 -7.10
C HIS A 223 9.62 14.49 -6.22
N LYS A 224 10.00 15.63 -6.83
CA LYS A 224 10.37 16.84 -6.10
C LYS A 224 9.23 17.37 -5.23
N ASN A 225 8.03 17.50 -5.79
CA ASN A 225 6.89 18.08 -5.09
C ASN A 225 6.41 17.21 -3.93
N SER A 226 6.63 15.90 -3.99
CA SER A 226 6.22 14.96 -2.95
C SER A 226 7.30 14.67 -1.90
N ALA A 227 8.46 15.33 -1.95
CA ALA A 227 9.57 15.11 -1.01
C ALA A 227 9.13 15.18 0.46
N HIS A 228 8.21 16.08 0.78
CA HIS A 228 7.64 16.24 2.12
C HIS A 228 6.82 15.03 2.62
N LYS A 229 6.48 14.05 1.77
CA LYS A 229 5.80 12.81 2.15
C LYS A 229 6.78 11.74 2.64
N ARG A 230 8.07 11.84 2.26
CA ARG A 230 9.13 10.87 2.58
C ARG A 230 10.03 11.31 3.73
N SER A 231 9.62 12.33 4.48
CA SER A 231 10.38 12.87 5.60
C SER A 231 9.44 13.25 6.73
N MET A 232 9.96 13.20 7.95
CA MET A 232 9.27 13.76 9.11
C MET A 232 9.00 15.24 8.90
N ALA A 233 7.99 15.75 9.62
CA ALA A 233 7.69 17.18 9.61
C ALA A 233 8.97 17.96 9.98
N PRO A 234 9.34 18.99 9.20
CA PRO A 234 10.54 19.77 9.51
C PRO A 234 10.36 20.44 10.87
N SER A 235 11.38 20.32 11.72
CA SER A 235 11.45 20.98 13.02
C SER A 235 12.55 22.04 13.01
N PHE A 236 12.29 23.15 13.68
CA PHE A 236 13.33 24.13 13.99
C PHE A 236 14.36 23.46 14.92
N LYS A 237 15.64 23.57 14.58
CA LYS A 237 16.75 23.02 15.37
C LYS A 237 17.47 24.17 16.08
N PHE A 238 17.70 24.03 17.38
CA PHE A 238 18.46 24.93 18.23
C PHE A 238 19.58 24.15 18.93
#